data_AF-A0A7M6DQ32-F1
#
_entry.id   AF-A0A7M6DQ32-F1
#
_cell.length_a   1.000
_cell.length_b   1.000
_cell.length_c   1.000
_cell.angle_alpha   90.00
_cell.angle_beta   90.00
_cell.angle_gamma   90.00
#
_symmetry.space_group_name_H-M   'P 1'
#
loop_
_entity.id
_entity.type
_entity.pdbx_description
1 polymer ?
#
loop_
_entity_poly.entity_id
_entity_poly.type
_entity_poly.pdbx_seq_one_letter_code
_entity_poly.pdbx_strand_id
1 'polypeptide(L)'
;MRVLLTICCLFSTLGYLVAGHQDSIPHRTNVVFIVDTHASESHLTQELVSQVLDTIPLKKYRIGIYSTNGLSQKILEFQTRQCSGRVFRKTKHRVSVNKVLSAVYKDLTYFRKDRNVLVALTSRRSSIHLRKSLDHLARRLQRNEAKYVIQLKKYLSGKVKSLLWKSTGHSWRHTNFLSHGVRNLLKRIYGLFHFTKVNLLSCTNPSKARYVYDECNRQCQCVNGKLVNCYRVRKQFSALPLSERLHYIRTYKFAANDKRFQKKFYEIVIVHPTVNFDRLHSPEELFPFHRKYALMMENLLRQVDCRITLPFWNFALHSKHIYQRYPGYHMWDAHGGFGSTKTNLKGKFCIKDGPFRWPVFKLPQFFVNKINNTERRNGACPDTNAKIYQKCDRKLRKVFNPRCILRSVSHNEKTPSYEKTYRILHDPKTTFEKFEEFIRADCHASVHDNLGGDFGYGFSSLLPEFFLLHSMIDGLWAFYQKRFPKHSKKWLHDKKRRIVGYHTPRFWYVDIHNIERCGLKIKYTNLFPKKVNMKKIHHHHHQHHKFKYHNGGNSYDMSDQILSEGLEDNLYDGEQDYMNKEDLNQDLFDDFD
;
A
#
# COMPACT_ATOMS: atom_id res chain seq x y z
N MET A 1 -39.70 -7.30 -34.08
CA MET A 1 -39.47 -7.56 -32.63
C MET A 1 -38.55 -8.74 -32.33
N ARG A 2 -38.68 -9.91 -32.98
CA ARG A 2 -37.81 -11.08 -32.68
C ARG A 2 -36.33 -10.88 -33.02
N VAL A 3 -35.99 -10.12 -34.06
CA VAL A 3 -34.59 -9.84 -34.46
C VAL A 3 -33.84 -8.93 -33.48
N LEU A 4 -34.54 -7.96 -32.85
CA LEU A 4 -33.96 -7.07 -31.83
C LEU A 4 -33.63 -7.80 -30.51
N LEU A 5 -34.41 -8.81 -30.14
CA LEU A 5 -34.14 -9.66 -28.97
C LEU A 5 -32.92 -10.56 -29.17
N THR A 6 -32.70 -11.08 -30.38
CA THR A 6 -31.53 -11.91 -30.69
C THR A 6 -30.23 -11.10 -30.70
N ILE A 7 -30.27 -9.86 -31.20
CA ILE A 7 -29.12 -8.94 -31.16
C ILE A 7 -28.78 -8.53 -29.72
N CYS A 8 -29.79 -8.26 -28.87
CA CYS A 8 -29.56 -7.96 -27.45
C CYS A 8 -28.95 -9.16 -26.68
N CYS A 9 -29.38 -10.39 -26.99
CA CYS A 9 -28.77 -11.59 -26.44
C CYS A 9 -27.32 -11.78 -26.92
N LEU A 10 -27.02 -11.54 -28.20
CA LEU A 10 -25.66 -11.63 -28.74
C LEU A 10 -24.71 -10.58 -28.12
N PHE A 11 -25.17 -9.34 -27.88
CA PHE A 11 -24.39 -8.33 -27.15
C PHE A 11 -24.24 -8.65 -25.66
N SER A 12 -25.22 -9.31 -25.03
CA SER A 12 -25.08 -9.79 -23.66
C SER A 12 -24.07 -10.93 -23.56
N THR A 13 -24.05 -11.87 -24.52
CA THR A 13 -23.08 -12.98 -24.53
C THR A 13 -21.68 -12.55 -24.98
N LEU A 14 -21.55 -11.61 -25.92
CA LEU A 14 -20.24 -11.00 -26.25
C LEU A 14 -19.74 -10.08 -25.13
N GLY A 15 -20.63 -9.35 -24.44
CA GLY A 15 -20.27 -8.56 -23.25
C GLY A 15 -19.75 -9.42 -22.09
N TYR A 16 -20.26 -10.66 -21.96
CA TYR A 16 -19.75 -11.64 -21.00
C TYR A 16 -18.46 -12.33 -21.46
N LEU A 17 -18.27 -12.55 -22.77
CA LEU A 17 -17.05 -13.16 -23.31
C LEU A 17 -15.87 -12.17 -23.41
N VAL A 18 -16.12 -10.88 -23.63
CA VAL A 18 -15.10 -9.82 -23.59
C VAL A 18 -14.77 -9.39 -22.14
N ALA A 19 -15.68 -9.64 -21.19
CA ALA A 19 -15.39 -9.53 -19.74
C ALA A 19 -14.62 -10.74 -19.15
N GLY A 20 -14.34 -11.77 -19.97
CA GLY A 20 -13.64 -13.00 -19.57
C GLY A 20 -12.11 -12.89 -19.47
N HIS A 21 -11.53 -11.71 -19.71
CA HIS A 21 -10.06 -11.49 -19.70
C HIS A 21 -9.63 -10.24 -18.95
N GLN A 22 -10.27 -9.92 -17.81
CA GLN A 22 -9.83 -8.83 -16.93
C GLN A 22 -9.48 -9.30 -15.51
N ASP A 23 -8.28 -9.89 -15.45
CA ASP A 23 -7.37 -10.00 -14.30
C ASP A 23 -7.91 -10.67 -13.04
N SER A 24 -7.94 -12.01 -13.09
CA SER A 24 -7.79 -12.85 -11.90
C SER A 24 -6.53 -12.46 -11.13
N ILE A 25 -6.57 -12.54 -9.80
CA ILE A 25 -5.40 -12.24 -8.96
C ILE A 25 -4.25 -13.17 -9.36
N PRO A 26 -3.06 -12.63 -9.69
CA PRO A 26 -2.01 -13.43 -10.28
C PRO A 26 -1.51 -14.49 -9.30
N HIS A 27 -1.39 -15.73 -9.78
CA HIS A 27 -0.64 -16.74 -9.05
C HIS A 27 0.83 -16.34 -9.01
N ARG A 28 1.41 -16.32 -7.80
CA ARG A 28 2.82 -15.99 -7.58
C ARG A 28 3.56 -17.18 -6.99
N THR A 29 4.80 -17.36 -7.42
CA THR A 29 5.72 -18.36 -6.84
C THR A 29 6.50 -17.72 -5.69
N ASN A 30 6.73 -18.47 -4.62
CA ASN A 30 7.49 -18.00 -3.48
C ASN A 30 8.97 -18.38 -3.65
N VAL A 31 9.88 -17.42 -3.57
CA VAL A 31 11.34 -17.64 -3.58
C VAL A 31 11.86 -17.32 -2.19
N VAL A 32 12.37 -18.33 -1.49
CA VAL A 32 12.86 -18.19 -0.11
C VAL A 32 14.35 -18.42 -0.07
N PHE A 33 15.09 -17.36 0.26
CA PHE A 33 16.51 -17.41 0.54
C PHE A 33 16.75 -17.80 1.99
N ILE A 34 17.59 -18.81 2.21
CA ILE A 34 18.06 -19.25 3.52
C ILE A 34 19.56 -19.01 3.56
N VAL A 35 19.98 -18.02 4.33
CA VAL A 35 21.36 -17.53 4.29
C VAL A 35 22.10 -17.93 5.56
N ASP A 36 23.11 -18.78 5.40
CA ASP A 36 23.99 -19.26 6.47
C ASP A 36 25.47 -19.17 6.05
N THR A 37 25.99 -17.93 6.01
CA THR A 37 27.37 -17.68 5.60
C THR A 37 28.26 -17.26 6.77
N HIS A 38 29.58 -17.43 6.61
CA HIS A 38 30.57 -16.96 7.58
C HIS A 38 30.67 -15.43 7.56
N ALA A 39 31.11 -14.85 8.66
CA ALA A 39 31.26 -13.39 8.80
C ALA A 39 32.13 -12.77 7.69
N SER A 40 33.22 -13.45 7.31
CA SER A 40 34.15 -13.02 6.25
C SER A 40 33.51 -12.98 4.86
N GLU A 41 32.42 -13.73 4.63
CA GLU A 41 31.76 -13.85 3.34
C GLU A 41 30.44 -13.06 3.26
N SER A 42 30.13 -12.28 4.31
CA SER A 42 28.86 -11.54 4.40
C SER A 42 28.67 -10.53 3.27
N HIS A 43 29.73 -9.80 2.89
CA HIS A 43 29.67 -8.85 1.77
C HIS A 43 29.44 -9.56 0.43
N LEU A 44 30.15 -10.66 0.17
CA LEU A 44 29.96 -11.46 -1.04
C LEU A 44 28.53 -11.99 -1.15
N THR A 45 27.98 -12.42 -0.01
CA THR A 45 26.60 -12.93 0.08
C THR A 45 25.59 -11.82 -0.16
N GLN A 46 25.79 -10.65 0.43
CA GLN A 46 24.96 -9.46 0.22
C GLN A 46 24.94 -9.05 -1.25
N GLU A 47 26.11 -8.99 -1.87
CA GLU A 47 26.26 -8.66 -3.28
C GLU A 47 25.53 -9.67 -4.18
N LEU A 48 25.71 -10.98 -3.93
CA LEU A 48 25.00 -12.03 -4.68
C LEU A 48 23.49 -11.93 -4.51
N VAL A 49 23.00 -11.85 -3.27
CA VAL A 49 21.56 -11.74 -3.00
C VAL A 49 20.99 -10.52 -3.71
N SER A 50 21.62 -9.35 -3.56
CA SER A 50 21.17 -8.11 -4.22
C SER A 50 21.06 -8.26 -5.73
N GLN A 51 22.11 -8.78 -6.38
CA GLN A 51 22.09 -8.94 -7.83
C GLN A 51 21.09 -10.00 -8.32
N VAL A 52 20.84 -11.07 -7.53
CA VAL A 52 19.76 -12.02 -7.86
C VAL A 52 18.40 -11.34 -7.75
N LEU A 53 18.15 -10.55 -6.69
CA LEU A 53 16.89 -9.85 -6.49
C LEU A 53 16.55 -8.92 -7.66
N ASP A 54 17.55 -8.27 -8.26
CA ASP A 54 17.42 -7.39 -9.43
C ASP A 54 16.89 -8.09 -10.68
N THR A 55 16.85 -9.43 -10.69
CA THR A 55 16.37 -10.25 -11.82
C THR A 55 15.06 -10.99 -11.54
N ILE A 56 14.57 -10.98 -10.29
CA ILE A 56 13.34 -11.68 -9.92
C ILE A 56 12.15 -10.75 -10.16
N PRO A 57 11.23 -11.04 -11.11
CA PRO A 57 10.07 -10.18 -11.36
C PRO A 57 9.03 -10.27 -10.23
N LEU A 58 8.91 -9.21 -9.43
CA LEU A 58 8.03 -9.16 -8.26
C LEU A 58 6.55 -9.37 -8.61
N LYS A 59 6.12 -9.06 -9.85
CA LYS A 59 4.77 -9.40 -10.32
C LYS A 59 4.49 -10.91 -10.38
N LYS A 60 5.52 -11.75 -10.54
CA LYS A 60 5.42 -13.22 -10.60
C LYS A 60 5.89 -13.92 -9.33
N TYR A 61 6.75 -13.27 -8.53
CA TYR A 61 7.39 -13.91 -7.40
C TYR A 61 7.25 -13.13 -6.09
N ARG A 62 7.02 -13.81 -4.98
CA ARG A 62 7.19 -13.29 -3.61
C ARG A 62 8.55 -13.70 -3.09
N ILE A 63 9.16 -12.86 -2.27
CA ILE A 63 10.53 -13.06 -1.81
C ILE A 63 10.56 -13.07 -0.28
N GLY A 64 11.21 -14.08 0.30
CA GLY A 64 11.59 -14.10 1.71
C GLY A 64 13.09 -14.33 1.83
N ILE A 65 13.75 -13.65 2.78
CA ILE A 65 15.19 -13.78 3.05
C ILE A 65 15.35 -14.04 4.54
N TYR A 66 15.74 -15.25 4.89
CA TYR A 66 15.92 -15.67 6.28
C TYR A 66 17.39 -15.94 6.53
N SER A 67 17.95 -15.30 7.56
CA SER A 67 19.39 -15.29 7.79
C SER A 67 19.75 -15.78 9.19
N THR A 68 20.85 -16.52 9.29
CA THR A 68 21.44 -16.90 10.59
C THR A 68 22.25 -15.78 11.22
N ASN A 69 22.74 -14.82 10.45
CA ASN A 69 23.68 -13.79 10.92
C ASN A 69 23.40 -12.39 10.36
N GLY A 70 22.17 -12.17 9.90
CA GLY A 70 21.69 -10.88 9.41
C GLY A 70 20.21 -10.69 9.70
N LEU A 71 19.69 -9.50 9.40
CA LEU A 71 18.25 -9.26 9.52
C LEU A 71 17.50 -10.10 8.48
N SER A 72 16.43 -10.76 8.93
CA SER A 72 15.54 -11.52 8.06
C SER A 72 14.40 -10.63 7.57
N GLN A 73 14.01 -10.82 6.33
CA GLN A 73 12.77 -10.33 5.74
C GLN A 73 11.84 -11.51 5.52
N LYS A 74 10.71 -11.53 6.22
CA LYS A 74 9.74 -12.63 6.05
C LYS A 74 8.97 -12.50 4.74
N ILE A 75 8.44 -13.61 4.24
CA ILE A 75 7.74 -13.62 2.96
C ILE A 75 6.51 -12.70 2.91
N LEU A 76 5.81 -12.52 4.02
CA LEU A 76 4.66 -11.62 4.15
C LEU A 76 5.05 -10.15 4.37
N GLU A 77 6.32 -9.84 4.54
CA GLU A 77 6.83 -8.48 4.69
C GLU A 77 7.23 -7.94 3.32
N PHE A 78 6.34 -7.18 2.67
CA PHE A 78 6.64 -6.60 1.37
C PHE A 78 7.72 -5.54 1.49
N GLN A 79 8.77 -5.71 0.70
CA GLN A 79 9.84 -4.75 0.56
C GLN A 79 10.20 -4.61 -0.92
N THR A 80 10.62 -3.42 -1.33
CA THR A 80 11.19 -3.22 -2.66
C THR A 80 12.49 -4.01 -2.78
N ARG A 81 12.94 -4.34 -3.99
CA ARG A 81 14.26 -5.01 -4.20
C ARG A 81 15.40 -4.27 -3.50
N GLN A 82 15.41 -2.95 -3.68
CA GLN A 82 16.36 -2.03 -3.06
C GLN A 82 16.33 -2.15 -1.52
N CYS A 83 15.15 -2.33 -0.94
CA CYS A 83 14.98 -2.52 0.50
C CYS A 83 15.46 -3.91 0.94
N SER A 84 15.06 -4.98 0.25
CA SER A 84 15.49 -6.35 0.55
C SER A 84 17.02 -6.49 0.59
N GLY A 85 17.73 -5.86 -0.34
CA GLY A 85 19.20 -5.81 -0.33
C GLY A 85 19.76 -5.01 0.85
N ARG A 86 19.19 -3.83 1.16
CA ARG A 86 19.62 -2.97 2.29
C ARG A 86 19.33 -3.60 3.66
N VAL A 87 18.25 -4.36 3.79
CA VAL A 87 17.82 -5.00 5.04
C VAL A 87 18.75 -6.13 5.42
N PHE A 88 19.28 -6.88 4.45
CA PHE A 88 20.21 -7.98 4.68
C PHE A 88 21.59 -7.47 5.16
N ARG A 89 21.66 -6.88 6.36
CA ARG A 89 22.88 -6.42 7.03
C ARG A 89 23.28 -7.40 8.13
N LYS A 90 24.60 -7.57 8.29
CA LYS A 90 25.20 -8.42 9.32
C LYS A 90 24.76 -7.97 10.71
N THR A 91 24.39 -8.92 11.56
CA THR A 91 24.07 -8.69 12.97
C THR A 91 25.16 -9.28 13.86
N LYS A 92 25.35 -8.70 15.05
CA LYS A 92 26.26 -9.24 16.07
C LYS A 92 25.80 -10.62 16.57
N HIS A 93 24.50 -10.82 16.65
CA HIS A 93 23.90 -12.08 17.10
C HIS A 93 23.70 -13.06 15.95
N ARG A 94 24.09 -14.32 16.19
CA ARG A 94 23.84 -15.44 15.28
C ARG A 94 22.70 -16.31 15.82
N VAL A 95 21.81 -16.73 14.93
CA VAL A 95 20.69 -17.63 15.18
C VAL A 95 21.00 -19.00 14.55
N SER A 96 20.56 -20.09 15.16
CA SER A 96 20.77 -21.44 14.59
C SER A 96 20.02 -21.64 13.27
N VAL A 97 20.59 -22.45 12.38
CA VAL A 97 19.95 -22.84 11.11
C VAL A 97 18.58 -23.47 11.36
N ASN A 98 18.43 -24.30 12.39
CA ASN A 98 17.16 -24.95 12.73
C ASN A 98 16.07 -23.93 13.10
N LYS A 99 16.43 -22.86 13.83
CA LYS A 99 15.48 -21.79 14.17
C LYS A 99 15.09 -20.97 12.94
N VAL A 100 16.03 -20.75 12.01
CA VAL A 100 15.75 -20.14 10.71
C VAL A 100 14.80 -21.02 9.87
N LEU A 101 15.07 -22.31 9.73
CA LEU A 101 14.22 -23.25 8.99
C LEU A 101 12.83 -23.38 9.62
N SER A 102 12.73 -23.32 10.95
CA SER A 102 11.45 -23.31 11.65
C SER A 102 10.63 -22.05 11.34
N ALA A 103 11.27 -20.89 11.24
CA ALA A 103 10.61 -19.65 10.81
C ALA A 103 10.15 -19.74 9.35
N VAL A 104 10.98 -20.28 8.46
CA VAL A 104 10.61 -20.53 7.05
C VAL A 104 9.40 -21.45 6.96
N TYR A 105 9.43 -22.58 7.68
CA TYR A 105 8.31 -23.52 7.71
C TYR A 105 7.02 -22.82 8.16
N LYS A 106 7.07 -22.07 9.26
CA LYS A 106 5.91 -21.34 9.79
C LYS A 106 5.32 -20.39 8.76
N ASP A 107 6.15 -19.63 8.07
CA ASP A 107 5.66 -18.65 7.09
C ASP A 107 5.17 -19.33 5.81
N LEU A 108 5.81 -20.41 5.34
CA LEU A 108 5.36 -21.16 4.17
C LEU A 108 4.13 -22.04 4.43
N THR A 109 3.77 -22.31 5.70
CA THR A 109 2.53 -23.06 5.99
C THR A 109 1.27 -22.36 5.47
N TYR A 110 1.24 -21.03 5.49
CA TYR A 110 0.16 -20.25 4.88
C TYR A 110 0.10 -20.44 3.36
N PHE A 111 1.25 -20.70 2.73
CA PHE A 111 1.44 -20.79 1.28
C PHE A 111 1.66 -22.23 0.77
N ARG A 112 1.23 -23.26 1.50
CA ARG A 112 1.38 -24.66 1.08
C ARG A 112 0.83 -24.93 -0.33
N LYS A 113 -0.25 -24.23 -0.72
CA LYS A 113 -0.86 -24.37 -2.05
C LYS A 113 -0.12 -23.63 -3.18
N ASP A 114 0.79 -22.72 -2.84
CA ASP A 114 1.62 -22.02 -3.83
C ASP A 114 2.88 -22.83 -4.14
N ARG A 115 3.50 -22.57 -5.30
CA ARG A 115 4.81 -23.14 -5.64
C ARG A 115 5.88 -22.44 -4.80
N ASN A 116 6.78 -23.20 -4.18
CA ASN A 116 7.90 -22.63 -3.44
C ASN A 116 9.24 -23.04 -4.07
N VAL A 117 10.20 -22.14 -3.99
CA VAL A 117 11.57 -22.31 -4.44
C VAL A 117 12.48 -21.96 -3.28
N LEU A 118 13.18 -22.97 -2.76
CA LEU A 118 14.07 -22.82 -1.61
C LEU A 118 15.52 -22.66 -2.11
N VAL A 119 16.16 -21.56 -1.74
CA VAL A 119 17.53 -21.23 -2.16
C VAL A 119 18.38 -21.04 -0.92
N ALA A 120 19.22 -22.03 -0.59
CA ALA A 120 20.14 -21.91 0.53
C ALA A 120 21.50 -21.37 0.06
N LEU A 121 21.98 -20.31 0.69
CA LEU A 121 23.31 -19.74 0.50
C LEU A 121 24.16 -20.08 1.72
N THR A 122 25.31 -20.73 1.52
CA THR A 122 26.19 -21.10 2.62
C THR A 122 27.67 -20.91 2.27
N SER A 123 28.54 -20.80 3.26
CA SER A 123 30.00 -20.84 3.05
C SER A 123 30.66 -22.03 3.76
N ARG A 124 29.89 -22.90 4.41
CA ARG A 124 30.39 -24.03 5.18
C ARG A 124 30.57 -25.27 4.31
N ARG A 125 31.64 -26.04 4.57
CA ARG A 125 32.01 -27.27 3.84
C ARG A 125 30.95 -28.39 3.97
N SER A 126 30.22 -28.45 5.08
CA SER A 126 29.22 -29.51 5.33
C SER A 126 27.83 -29.14 4.77
N SER A 127 27.72 -29.00 3.45
CA SER A 127 26.44 -28.78 2.75
C SER A 127 25.48 -29.98 2.87
N ILE A 128 25.95 -31.14 3.31
CA ILE A 128 25.15 -32.37 3.50
C ILE A 128 24.06 -32.15 4.55
N HIS A 129 24.39 -31.62 5.73
CA HIS A 129 23.41 -31.42 6.79
C HIS A 129 22.32 -30.42 6.35
N LEU A 130 22.73 -29.31 5.71
CA LEU A 130 21.79 -28.33 5.18
C LEU A 130 20.87 -28.92 4.10
N ARG A 131 21.41 -29.74 3.18
CA ARG A 131 20.60 -30.46 2.18
C ARG A 131 19.57 -31.39 2.84
N LYS A 132 19.98 -32.21 3.82
CA LYS A 132 19.07 -33.08 4.59
C LYS A 132 17.96 -32.27 5.29
N SER A 133 18.32 -31.12 5.88
CA SER A 133 17.35 -30.24 6.53
C SER A 133 16.39 -29.57 5.54
N LEU A 134 16.84 -29.23 4.33
CA LEU A 134 15.96 -28.74 3.25
C LEU A 134 15.02 -29.84 2.73
N ASP A 135 15.50 -31.08 2.58
CA ASP A 135 14.66 -32.21 2.20
C ASP A 135 13.61 -32.51 3.27
N HIS A 136 13.99 -32.42 4.55
CA HIS A 136 13.04 -32.53 5.66
C HIS A 136 12.00 -31.39 5.64
N LEU A 137 12.43 -30.15 5.42
CA LEU A 137 11.51 -29.00 5.28
C LEU A 137 10.52 -29.20 4.12
N ALA A 138 11.00 -29.59 2.94
CA ALA A 138 10.14 -29.83 1.77
C ALA A 138 9.14 -30.97 2.02
N ARG A 139 9.57 -32.08 2.64
CA ARG A 139 8.67 -33.16 3.06
C ARG A 139 7.59 -32.69 4.03
N ARG A 140 7.94 -31.84 5.00
CA ARG A 140 6.96 -31.23 5.94
C ARG A 140 5.98 -30.28 5.26
N LEU A 141 6.39 -29.65 4.15
CA LEU A 141 5.50 -28.83 3.31
C LEU A 141 4.62 -29.70 2.39
N GLN A 142 4.83 -31.02 2.38
CA GLN A 142 4.07 -32.02 1.59
C GLN A 142 4.10 -31.74 0.08
N ARG A 143 5.19 -31.14 -0.42
CA ARG A 143 5.35 -30.86 -1.86
C ARG A 143 6.78 -31.09 -2.32
N ASN A 144 6.91 -31.40 -3.60
CA ASN A 144 8.20 -31.50 -4.28
C ASN A 144 8.72 -30.10 -4.63
N GLU A 145 9.14 -29.35 -3.61
CA GLU A 145 9.65 -28.00 -3.79
C GLU A 145 10.99 -28.00 -4.54
N ALA A 146 11.19 -27.03 -5.43
CA ALA A 146 12.48 -26.85 -6.08
C ALA A 146 13.49 -26.33 -5.04
N LYS A 147 14.55 -27.11 -4.79
CA LYS A 147 15.58 -26.80 -3.79
C LYS A 147 16.94 -26.58 -4.45
N TYR A 148 17.63 -25.55 -3.99
CA TYR A 148 18.97 -25.17 -4.44
C TYR A 148 19.86 -24.91 -3.23
N VAL A 149 21.11 -25.35 -3.31
CA VAL A 149 22.16 -24.96 -2.35
C VAL A 149 23.31 -24.35 -3.15
N ILE A 150 23.70 -23.14 -2.79
CA ILE A 150 24.84 -22.42 -3.37
C ILE A 150 25.85 -22.25 -2.24
N GLN A 151 26.95 -23.00 -2.30
CA GLN A 151 28.07 -22.79 -1.41
C GLN A 151 29.05 -21.80 -2.05
N LEU A 152 29.45 -20.78 -1.30
CA LEU A 152 30.36 -19.72 -1.72
C LEU A 152 31.67 -19.81 -0.94
N LYS A 153 32.79 -19.61 -1.64
CA LYS A 153 34.11 -19.43 -1.04
C LYS A 153 34.87 -18.34 -1.81
N LYS A 154 35.29 -17.28 -1.11
CA LYS A 154 36.19 -16.26 -1.68
C LYS A 154 37.64 -16.63 -1.40
N TYR A 155 38.50 -16.38 -2.37
CA TYR A 155 39.95 -16.49 -2.21
C TYR A 155 40.58 -15.11 -2.11
N LEU A 156 41.79 -15.04 -1.54
CA LEU A 156 42.58 -13.81 -1.45
C LEU A 156 42.83 -13.18 -2.84
N SER A 157 42.91 -14.01 -3.89
CA SER A 157 43.05 -13.58 -5.29
C SER A 157 41.81 -12.92 -5.92
N GLY A 158 40.74 -12.70 -5.14
CA GLY A 158 39.47 -12.16 -5.65
C GLY A 158 38.62 -13.16 -6.44
N LYS A 159 39.14 -14.37 -6.70
CA LYS A 159 38.37 -15.48 -7.30
C LYS A 159 37.28 -15.96 -6.33
N VAL A 160 36.11 -16.29 -6.88
CA VAL A 160 35.00 -16.88 -6.14
C VAL A 160 34.80 -18.30 -6.66
N LYS A 161 34.96 -19.29 -5.79
CA LYS A 161 34.52 -20.66 -6.07
C LYS A 161 33.12 -20.83 -5.54
N SER A 162 32.27 -21.42 -6.38
CA SER A 162 30.93 -21.77 -5.99
C SER A 162 30.63 -23.23 -6.33
N LEU A 163 29.96 -23.90 -5.41
CA LEU A 163 29.41 -25.22 -5.63
C LEU A 163 27.89 -25.08 -5.58
N LEU A 164 27.22 -25.50 -6.65
CA LEU A 164 25.77 -25.48 -6.73
C LEU A 164 25.26 -26.92 -6.69
N TRP A 165 24.31 -27.15 -5.79
CA TRP A 165 23.48 -28.35 -5.80
C TRP A 165 22.05 -27.97 -6.20
N LYS A 166 21.49 -28.71 -7.15
CA LYS A 166 20.08 -28.65 -7.55
C LYS A 166 19.41 -29.98 -7.22
N SER A 167 18.23 -29.93 -6.61
CA SER A 167 17.42 -31.12 -6.39
C SER A 167 16.56 -31.45 -7.61
N THR A 168 16.57 -32.72 -8.03
CA THR A 168 15.66 -33.32 -9.02
C THR A 168 14.93 -34.48 -8.34
N GLY A 169 13.74 -34.19 -7.79
CA GLY A 169 13.02 -35.13 -6.92
C GLY A 169 13.76 -35.37 -5.60
N HIS A 170 14.15 -36.62 -5.34
CA HIS A 170 14.91 -37.02 -4.15
C HIS A 170 16.44 -37.03 -4.36
N SER A 171 16.90 -36.77 -5.60
CA SER A 171 18.33 -36.76 -5.94
C SER A 171 18.89 -35.33 -5.96
N TRP A 172 20.17 -35.19 -5.65
CA TRP A 172 20.90 -33.91 -5.73
C TRP A 172 21.99 -34.01 -6.79
N ARG A 173 21.92 -33.14 -7.80
CA ARG A 173 23.00 -32.98 -8.79
C ARG A 173 23.86 -31.79 -8.40
N HIS A 174 25.18 -31.91 -8.53
CA HIS A 174 26.11 -30.86 -8.17
C HIS A 174 26.93 -30.40 -9.37
N THR A 175 27.34 -29.15 -9.32
CA THR A 175 28.15 -28.51 -10.36
C THR A 175 29.13 -27.56 -9.68
N ASN A 176 30.38 -27.59 -10.11
CA ASN A 176 31.47 -26.80 -9.54
C ASN A 176 31.86 -25.70 -10.53
N PHE A 177 32.05 -24.49 -10.03
CA PHE A 177 32.42 -23.35 -10.85
C PHE A 177 33.42 -22.46 -10.13
N LEU A 178 34.38 -21.95 -10.90
CA LEU A 178 35.32 -20.93 -10.47
C LEU A 178 35.18 -19.74 -11.41
N SER A 179 34.95 -18.55 -10.86
CA SER A 179 34.85 -17.32 -11.66
C SER A 179 35.47 -16.13 -10.96
N HIS A 180 35.89 -15.14 -11.74
CA HIS A 180 36.21 -13.81 -11.23
C HIS A 180 34.91 -13.06 -10.93
N GLY A 181 34.68 -12.74 -9.66
CA GLY A 181 33.53 -11.98 -9.17
C GLY A 181 32.18 -12.70 -9.24
N VAL A 182 31.16 -12.06 -8.63
CA VAL A 182 29.77 -12.53 -8.53
C VAL A 182 29.03 -12.49 -9.87
N ARG A 183 29.36 -11.52 -10.72
CA ARG A 183 28.66 -11.26 -11.99
C ARG A 183 28.67 -12.46 -12.94
N ASN A 184 29.79 -13.18 -13.00
CA ASN A 184 29.96 -14.35 -13.85
C ASN A 184 29.23 -15.59 -13.30
N LEU A 185 29.13 -15.72 -11.98
CA LEU A 185 28.34 -16.75 -11.30
C LEU A 185 26.84 -16.59 -11.62
N LEU A 186 26.35 -15.36 -11.66
CA LEU A 186 24.94 -15.07 -11.92
C LEU A 186 24.44 -15.53 -13.29
N LYS A 187 25.28 -15.44 -14.33
CA LYS A 187 24.92 -15.90 -15.69
C LYS A 187 24.47 -17.37 -15.70
N ARG A 188 25.04 -18.22 -14.85
CA ARG A 188 24.64 -19.63 -14.69
C ARG A 188 23.44 -19.81 -13.77
N ILE A 189 23.36 -19.03 -12.69
CA ILE A 189 22.22 -19.01 -11.76
C ILE A 189 20.91 -18.68 -12.51
N TYR A 190 20.93 -17.72 -13.44
CA TYR A 190 19.72 -17.33 -14.20
C TYR A 190 19.10 -18.49 -14.99
N GLY A 191 19.93 -19.35 -15.59
CA GLY A 191 19.43 -20.53 -16.32
C GLY A 191 18.68 -21.53 -15.45
N LEU A 192 18.94 -21.57 -14.14
CA LEU A 192 18.37 -22.54 -13.21
C LEU A 192 16.99 -22.16 -12.69
N PHE A 193 16.70 -20.86 -12.62
CA PHE A 193 15.47 -20.35 -12.03
C PHE A 193 14.41 -19.90 -13.04
N HIS A 194 14.73 -19.98 -14.35
CA HIS A 194 13.95 -19.35 -15.43
C HIS A 194 13.65 -17.86 -15.14
N PHE A 195 14.54 -17.21 -14.38
CA PHE A 195 14.49 -15.77 -14.18
C PHE A 195 14.89 -15.07 -15.49
N THR A 196 14.34 -13.89 -15.73
CA THR A 196 14.65 -13.13 -16.94
C THR A 196 16.14 -12.79 -16.95
N LYS A 197 16.83 -12.98 -18.08
CA LYS A 197 18.21 -12.47 -18.28
C LYS A 197 18.28 -10.94 -18.24
N VAL A 198 17.12 -10.27 -18.27
CA VAL A 198 16.96 -8.83 -18.24
C VAL A 198 17.08 -8.32 -16.80
N ASN A 199 17.97 -7.35 -16.60
CA ASN A 199 18.04 -6.58 -15.36
C ASN A 199 16.77 -5.72 -15.23
N LEU A 200 15.95 -5.98 -14.22
CA LEU A 200 14.67 -5.29 -14.04
C LEU A 200 14.82 -3.86 -13.49
N LEU A 201 16.05 -3.46 -13.15
CA LEU A 201 16.40 -2.07 -12.85
C LEU A 201 16.92 -1.32 -14.08
N SER A 202 17.10 -1.98 -15.23
CA SER A 202 17.46 -1.30 -16.48
C SER A 202 16.24 -0.66 -17.12
N CYS A 203 16.46 0.45 -17.80
CA CYS A 203 15.42 1.17 -18.53
C CYS A 203 15.98 1.82 -19.79
N THR A 204 15.09 2.04 -20.74
CA THR A 204 15.30 2.90 -21.90
C THR A 204 14.30 4.02 -21.77
N ASN A 205 14.77 5.27 -21.70
CA ASN A 205 13.84 6.40 -21.65
C ASN A 205 13.40 6.75 -23.08
N PRO A 206 12.10 6.70 -23.42
CA PRO A 206 11.62 7.31 -24.64
C PRO A 206 12.00 8.79 -24.64
N SER A 207 12.42 9.34 -25.78
CA SER A 207 12.89 10.73 -25.91
C SER A 207 11.86 11.80 -25.48
N LYS A 208 10.59 11.40 -25.23
CA LYS A 208 9.48 12.27 -24.79
C LYS A 208 8.92 11.94 -23.40
N ALA A 209 9.32 10.84 -22.76
CA ALA A 209 8.73 10.42 -21.49
C ALA A 209 9.47 11.05 -20.31
N ARG A 210 8.73 11.80 -19.47
CA ARG A 210 9.28 12.39 -18.24
C ARG A 210 9.60 11.33 -17.17
N TYR A 211 8.87 10.21 -17.19
CA TYR A 211 9.01 9.12 -16.23
C TYR A 211 8.74 7.77 -16.89
N VAL A 212 9.27 6.71 -16.27
CA VAL A 212 9.03 5.31 -16.67
C VAL A 212 8.44 4.54 -15.47
N TYR A 213 7.69 3.47 -15.75
CA TYR A 213 7.08 2.64 -14.72
C TYR A 213 7.80 1.30 -14.60
N ASP A 214 8.05 0.87 -13.37
CA ASP A 214 8.56 -0.48 -13.12
C ASP A 214 7.45 -1.54 -13.16
N GLU A 215 7.79 -2.82 -13.00
CA GLU A 215 6.83 -3.92 -13.11
C GLU A 215 5.78 -3.95 -11.99
N CYS A 216 5.96 -3.13 -10.95
CA CYS A 216 5.06 -2.98 -9.82
C CYS A 216 4.42 -1.59 -9.80
N ASN A 217 4.32 -0.95 -10.97
CA ASN A 217 3.71 0.35 -11.22
C ASN A 217 4.27 1.48 -10.35
N ARG A 218 5.54 1.40 -9.93
CA ARG A 218 6.22 2.55 -9.33
C ARG A 218 6.66 3.50 -10.43
N GLN A 219 6.43 4.78 -10.23
CA GLN A 219 6.91 5.82 -11.14
C GLN A 219 8.37 6.13 -10.83
N CYS A 220 9.27 5.87 -11.78
CA CYS A 220 10.71 6.04 -11.65
C CYS A 220 11.25 7.04 -12.68
N GLN A 221 12.46 7.53 -12.43
CA GLN A 221 13.27 8.23 -13.43
C GLN A 221 14.24 7.23 -14.07
N CYS A 222 14.47 7.38 -15.37
CA CYS A 222 15.48 6.60 -16.08
C CYS A 222 16.74 7.46 -16.26
N VAL A 223 17.78 7.19 -15.46
CA VAL A 223 19.05 7.93 -15.50
C VAL A 223 20.17 6.96 -15.84
N ASN A 224 20.93 7.25 -16.91
CA ASN A 224 22.03 6.40 -17.39
C ASN A 224 21.61 4.93 -17.57
N GLY A 225 20.43 4.72 -18.16
CA GLY A 225 19.87 3.39 -18.42
C GLY A 225 19.41 2.62 -17.17
N LYS A 226 19.28 3.29 -16.01
CA LYS A 226 18.84 2.68 -14.75
C LYS A 226 17.65 3.39 -14.12
N LEU A 227 16.74 2.59 -13.55
CA LEU A 227 15.60 3.06 -12.76
C LEU A 227 16.09 3.59 -11.40
N VAL A 228 15.90 4.89 -11.20
CA VAL A 228 16.19 5.60 -9.95
C VAL A 228 14.96 6.38 -9.50
N ASN A 229 14.97 6.87 -8.25
CA ASN A 229 13.90 7.72 -7.70
C ASN A 229 12.48 7.17 -7.95
N CYS A 230 12.27 5.89 -7.61
CA CYS A 230 10.99 5.22 -7.79
C CYS A 230 9.99 5.55 -6.66
N TYR A 231 8.83 6.09 -7.02
CA TYR A 231 7.74 6.47 -6.12
C TYR A 231 6.56 5.52 -6.22
N ARG A 232 5.93 5.22 -5.08
CA ARG A 232 4.53 4.77 -5.06
C ARG A 232 3.66 6.01 -5.15
N VAL A 233 2.82 6.09 -6.18
CA VAL A 233 2.00 7.27 -6.46
C VAL A 233 0.57 7.00 -6.03
N ARG A 234 0.14 7.65 -4.96
CA ARG A 234 -1.24 7.59 -4.49
C ARG A 234 -2.09 8.54 -5.33
N LYS A 235 -3.19 8.02 -5.89
CA LYS A 235 -4.10 8.74 -6.79
C LYS A 235 -5.46 8.92 -6.13
N GLN A 236 -6.21 9.94 -6.53
CA GLN A 236 -7.60 10.14 -6.07
C GLN A 236 -8.46 8.98 -6.54
N PHE A 237 -9.17 8.31 -5.62
CA PHE A 237 -9.90 7.08 -5.90
C PHE A 237 -10.92 7.26 -7.03
N SER A 238 -11.75 8.31 -6.97
CA SER A 238 -12.78 8.56 -7.98
C SER A 238 -12.22 8.95 -9.35
N ALA A 239 -10.97 9.43 -9.41
CA ALA A 239 -10.28 9.75 -10.66
C ALA A 239 -9.56 8.53 -11.27
N LEU A 240 -9.58 7.37 -10.60
CA LEU A 240 -9.01 6.15 -11.15
C LEU A 240 -9.92 5.58 -12.26
N PRO A 241 -9.32 5.06 -13.35
CA PRO A 241 -10.04 4.23 -14.30
C PRO A 241 -10.76 3.08 -13.59
N LEU A 242 -11.90 2.66 -14.11
CA LEU A 242 -12.70 1.59 -13.54
C LEU A 242 -11.87 0.32 -13.28
N SER A 243 -10.96 -0.04 -14.20
CA SER A 243 -10.05 -1.17 -14.06
C SER A 243 -9.12 -1.06 -12.84
N GLU A 244 -8.54 0.12 -12.57
CA GLU A 244 -7.71 0.36 -11.38
C GLU A 244 -8.54 0.30 -10.09
N ARG A 245 -9.77 0.84 -10.08
CA ARG A 245 -10.68 0.74 -8.92
C ARG A 245 -11.06 -0.71 -8.62
N LEU A 246 -11.45 -1.46 -9.65
CA LEU A 246 -11.78 -2.88 -9.52
C LEU A 246 -10.55 -3.69 -9.07
N HIS A 247 -9.36 -3.39 -9.58
CA HIS A 247 -8.13 -4.06 -9.18
C HIS A 247 -7.83 -3.86 -7.69
N TYR A 248 -7.98 -2.62 -7.18
CA TYR A 248 -7.87 -2.33 -5.75
C TYR A 248 -8.89 -3.11 -4.91
N ILE A 249 -10.18 -3.00 -5.26
CA ILE A 249 -11.28 -3.65 -4.54
C ILE A 249 -11.11 -5.17 -4.49
N ARG A 250 -10.82 -5.80 -5.64
CA ARG A 250 -10.61 -7.26 -5.72
C ARG A 250 -9.44 -7.69 -4.85
N THR A 251 -8.34 -6.96 -4.89
CA THR A 251 -7.13 -7.27 -4.10
C THR A 251 -7.38 -7.13 -2.61
N TYR A 252 -8.08 -6.07 -2.17
CA TYR A 252 -8.47 -5.87 -0.78
C TYR A 252 -9.34 -7.02 -0.27
N LYS A 253 -10.40 -7.36 -1.03
CA LYS A 253 -11.29 -8.48 -0.67
C LYS A 253 -10.56 -9.81 -0.60
N PHE A 254 -9.64 -10.06 -1.52
CA PHE A 254 -8.85 -11.28 -1.50
C PHE A 254 -7.92 -11.36 -0.29
N ALA A 255 -7.23 -10.26 0.05
CA ALA A 255 -6.40 -10.21 1.26
C ALA A 255 -7.22 -10.49 2.54
N ALA A 256 -8.47 -10.01 2.59
CA ALA A 256 -9.36 -10.22 3.73
C ALA A 256 -9.92 -11.66 3.85
N ASN A 257 -10.06 -12.40 2.73
CA ASN A 257 -10.75 -13.69 2.70
C ASN A 257 -9.84 -14.90 2.45
N ASP A 258 -8.73 -14.73 1.74
CA ASP A 258 -7.84 -15.84 1.41
C ASP A 258 -7.00 -16.25 2.64
N LYS A 259 -7.01 -17.54 2.98
CA LYS A 259 -6.30 -18.10 4.16
C LYS A 259 -4.80 -17.77 4.19
N ARG A 260 -4.17 -17.48 3.04
CA ARG A 260 -2.77 -17.03 2.96
C ARG A 260 -2.55 -15.67 3.63
N PHE A 261 -3.53 -14.77 3.52
CA PHE A 261 -3.39 -13.36 3.89
C PHE A 261 -4.32 -12.93 5.01
N GLN A 262 -5.46 -13.59 5.18
CA GLN A 262 -6.54 -13.22 6.10
C GLN A 262 -6.05 -13.01 7.52
N LYS A 263 -5.17 -13.88 8.04
CA LYS A 263 -4.60 -13.70 9.38
C LYS A 263 -3.80 -12.39 9.47
N LYS A 264 -2.99 -12.09 8.45
CA LYS A 264 -2.18 -10.87 8.46
C LYS A 264 -3.02 -9.62 8.24
N PHE A 265 -4.04 -9.71 7.39
CA PHE A 265 -5.04 -8.67 7.22
C PHE A 265 -5.69 -8.34 8.57
N TYR A 266 -6.15 -9.37 9.28
CA TYR A 266 -6.72 -9.26 10.62
C TYR A 266 -5.75 -8.62 11.62
N GLU A 267 -4.50 -9.10 11.69
CA GLU A 267 -3.46 -8.54 12.56
C GLU A 267 -3.18 -7.06 12.28
N ILE A 268 -3.45 -6.57 11.07
CA ILE A 268 -3.32 -5.15 10.74
C ILE A 268 -4.58 -4.40 11.20
N VAL A 269 -5.76 -4.80 10.74
CA VAL A 269 -7.00 -4.03 11.00
C VAL A 269 -7.33 -3.92 12.49
N ILE A 270 -6.92 -4.87 13.33
CA ILE A 270 -7.17 -4.84 14.78
C ILE A 270 -6.27 -3.88 15.57
N VAL A 271 -5.10 -3.50 15.04
CA VAL A 271 -4.15 -2.64 15.77
C VAL A 271 -4.84 -1.35 16.21
N HIS A 272 -5.54 -0.69 15.30
CA HIS A 272 -6.15 0.62 15.52
C HIS A 272 -7.12 0.61 16.72
N PRO A 273 -8.11 -0.28 16.81
CA PRO A 273 -8.98 -0.38 17.99
C PRO A 273 -8.35 -1.00 19.23
N THR A 274 -7.11 -1.52 19.23
CA THR A 274 -6.53 -2.20 20.42
C THR A 274 -5.28 -1.57 21.00
N VAL A 275 -4.57 -0.77 20.21
CA VAL A 275 -3.37 -0.07 20.66
C VAL A 275 -3.81 1.31 21.13
N ASN A 276 -3.59 1.64 22.40
CA ASN A 276 -3.86 2.95 23.05
C ASN A 276 -4.47 4.00 22.10
N PHE A 277 -5.80 3.94 21.98
CA PHE A 277 -6.57 4.64 20.97
C PHE A 277 -6.43 6.15 21.09
N ASP A 278 -6.42 6.68 22.31
CA ASP A 278 -6.27 8.12 22.54
C ASP A 278 -4.89 8.59 22.10
N ARG A 279 -3.86 7.82 22.38
CA ARG A 279 -2.49 8.16 22.00
C ARG A 279 -2.29 8.12 20.49
N LEU A 280 -2.84 7.15 19.76
CA LEU A 280 -2.64 7.10 18.30
C LEU A 280 -3.37 8.23 17.56
N HIS A 281 -4.31 8.91 18.24
CA HIS A 281 -5.01 10.11 17.77
C HIS A 281 -4.46 11.41 18.36
N SER A 282 -3.38 11.38 19.15
CA SER A 282 -2.78 12.59 19.70
C SER A 282 -2.03 13.39 18.63
N PRO A 283 -1.81 14.71 18.85
CA PRO A 283 -1.07 15.56 17.92
C PRO A 283 0.29 15.00 17.48
N GLU A 284 0.98 14.28 18.37
CA GLU A 284 2.34 13.78 18.14
C GLU A 284 2.40 12.46 17.36
N GLU A 285 1.32 11.69 17.34
CA GLU A 285 1.29 10.33 16.78
C GLU A 285 0.32 10.21 15.60
N LEU A 286 -0.71 11.06 15.49
CA LEU A 286 -1.73 11.01 14.42
C LEU A 286 -1.09 10.77 13.05
N PHE A 287 -0.14 11.62 12.67
CA PHE A 287 0.53 11.54 11.38
C PHE A 287 1.45 10.32 11.21
N PRO A 288 2.51 10.14 12.02
CA PRO A 288 3.46 9.04 11.82
C PRO A 288 2.84 7.65 12.05
N PHE A 289 1.92 7.51 13.00
CA PHE A 289 1.20 6.25 13.23
C PHE A 289 0.36 5.90 12.00
N HIS A 290 -0.50 6.82 11.52
CA HIS A 290 -1.39 6.52 10.40
C HIS A 290 -0.66 6.35 9.07
N ARG A 291 0.45 7.07 8.83
CA ARG A 291 1.33 6.80 7.66
C ARG A 291 1.89 5.39 7.71
N LYS A 292 2.45 4.98 8.85
CA LYS A 292 2.92 3.60 9.06
C LYS A 292 1.79 2.59 8.85
N TYR A 293 0.62 2.89 9.39
CA TYR A 293 -0.52 2.00 9.37
C TYR A 293 -1.07 1.77 7.95
N ALA A 294 -1.21 2.85 7.18
CA ALA A 294 -1.53 2.79 5.76
C ALA A 294 -0.49 1.97 4.98
N LEU A 295 0.81 2.17 5.27
CA LEU A 295 1.88 1.39 4.66
C LEU A 295 1.82 -0.10 4.98
N MET A 296 1.43 -0.48 6.20
CA MET A 296 1.26 -1.89 6.57
C MET A 296 0.19 -2.55 5.71
N MET A 297 -0.97 -1.90 5.54
CA MET A 297 -2.04 -2.41 4.67
C MET A 297 -1.59 -2.42 3.20
N GLU A 298 -1.01 -1.34 2.69
CA GLU A 298 -0.50 -1.27 1.31
C GLU A 298 0.51 -2.39 1.03
N ASN A 299 1.46 -2.62 1.94
CA ASN A 299 2.46 -3.68 1.81
C ASN A 299 1.81 -5.08 1.82
N LEU A 300 0.78 -5.32 2.63
CA LEU A 300 0.02 -6.58 2.57
C LEU A 300 -0.68 -6.75 1.22
N LEU A 301 -1.35 -5.72 0.71
CA LEU A 301 -2.00 -5.77 -0.60
C LEU A 301 -0.97 -6.00 -1.72
N ARG A 302 0.24 -5.45 -1.59
CA ARG A 302 1.36 -5.68 -2.50
C ARG A 302 1.95 -7.10 -2.43
N GLN A 303 1.67 -7.85 -1.36
CA GLN A 303 1.93 -9.29 -1.33
C GLN A 303 0.93 -10.09 -2.16
N VAL A 304 -0.29 -9.59 -2.33
CA VAL A 304 -1.24 -10.16 -3.28
C VAL A 304 -0.81 -9.80 -4.70
N ASP A 305 -0.76 -8.50 -5.02
CA ASP A 305 -0.30 -7.97 -6.30
C ASP A 305 0.57 -6.73 -6.10
N CYS A 306 1.83 -6.79 -6.54
CA CYS A 306 2.77 -5.70 -6.29
C CYS A 306 2.42 -4.38 -7.00
N ARG A 307 1.47 -4.37 -7.94
CA ARG A 307 1.03 -3.15 -8.64
C ARG A 307 0.11 -2.26 -7.81
N ILE A 308 -0.40 -2.75 -6.68
CA ILE A 308 -1.26 -1.98 -5.79
C ILE A 308 -0.51 -0.82 -5.13
N THR A 309 -1.10 0.37 -5.21
CA THR A 309 -0.77 1.53 -4.37
C THR A 309 -2.06 2.01 -3.74
N LEU A 310 -2.05 2.42 -2.46
CA LEU A 310 -3.28 2.92 -1.84
C LEU A 310 -3.75 4.19 -2.57
N PRO A 311 -5.01 4.25 -3.01
CA PRO A 311 -5.60 5.52 -3.42
C PRO A 311 -5.92 6.37 -2.19
N PHE A 312 -6.16 7.66 -2.40
CA PHE A 312 -6.73 8.54 -1.39
C PHE A 312 -8.16 8.92 -1.76
N TRP A 313 -8.94 9.34 -0.77
CA TRP A 313 -10.25 9.93 -0.98
C TRP A 313 -10.22 11.41 -0.58
N ASN A 314 -10.22 12.28 -1.58
CA ASN A 314 -10.38 13.72 -1.37
C ASN A 314 -11.83 14.02 -1.01
N PHE A 315 -12.13 13.98 0.30
CA PHE A 315 -13.45 14.31 0.85
C PHE A 315 -13.84 15.77 0.56
N ALA A 316 -12.86 16.68 0.43
CA ALA A 316 -13.10 18.11 0.22
C ALA A 316 -13.72 18.42 -1.16
N LEU A 317 -13.37 17.59 -2.16
CA LEU A 317 -14.22 17.09 -3.26
C LEU A 317 -15.71 17.41 -3.18
N HIS A 318 -16.29 16.83 -2.15
CA HIS A 318 -17.65 16.30 -2.16
C HIS A 318 -18.30 16.59 -0.80
N SER A 319 -17.92 17.72 -0.24
CA SER A 319 -18.11 18.08 1.15
C SER A 319 -19.54 18.38 1.55
N LYS A 320 -20.44 18.53 0.57
CA LYS A 320 -21.87 18.75 0.79
C LYS A 320 -22.68 17.45 0.74
N HIS A 321 -22.15 16.39 0.13
CA HIS A 321 -22.90 15.19 -0.24
C HIS A 321 -22.06 13.92 -0.10
N ILE A 322 -21.71 13.59 1.13
CA ILE A 322 -20.70 12.55 1.43
C ILE A 322 -21.05 11.16 0.87
N TYR A 323 -22.33 10.81 0.71
CA TYR A 323 -22.79 9.50 0.22
C TYR A 323 -23.44 9.50 -1.17
N GLN A 324 -23.48 10.65 -1.86
CA GLN A 324 -24.27 10.78 -3.08
C GLN A 324 -23.63 10.07 -4.29
N ARG A 325 -24.52 9.44 -5.08
CA ARG A 325 -24.35 9.00 -6.48
C ARG A 325 -24.23 10.16 -7.46
N TYR A 326 -23.10 10.46 -8.10
CA TYR A 326 -23.10 11.36 -9.27
C TYR A 326 -21.98 11.03 -10.28
N PRO A 327 -22.17 11.39 -11.56
CA PRO A 327 -21.14 11.23 -12.59
C PRO A 327 -19.80 11.84 -12.12
N GLY A 328 -18.73 11.05 -12.17
CA GLY A 328 -17.39 11.46 -11.73
C GLY A 328 -17.09 11.24 -10.24
N TYR A 329 -18.07 10.88 -9.40
CA TYR A 329 -17.82 10.44 -8.02
C TYR A 329 -18.24 9.01 -7.78
N HIS A 330 -17.24 8.14 -7.75
CA HIS A 330 -17.48 6.72 -7.79
C HIS A 330 -17.19 5.99 -6.48
N MET A 331 -16.96 6.73 -5.39
CA MET A 331 -16.64 6.15 -4.09
C MET A 331 -17.74 5.19 -3.60
N TRP A 332 -19.02 5.51 -3.85
CA TRP A 332 -20.17 4.76 -3.33
C TRP A 332 -20.96 4.02 -4.40
N ASP A 333 -20.39 3.89 -5.59
CA ASP A 333 -21.01 3.16 -6.69
C ASP A 333 -21.09 1.67 -6.37
N ALA A 334 -22.12 1.04 -6.93
CA ALA A 334 -22.28 -0.42 -6.88
C ALA A 334 -21.16 -1.12 -7.67
N HIS A 335 -20.70 -0.52 -8.76
CA HIS A 335 -19.64 -1.04 -9.61
C HIS A 335 -18.42 -0.12 -9.56
N GLY A 336 -17.27 -0.66 -9.16
CA GLY A 336 -16.05 0.14 -9.01
C GLY A 336 -16.02 1.07 -7.79
N GLY A 337 -16.98 0.97 -6.86
CA GLY A 337 -17.02 1.68 -5.59
C GLY A 337 -17.22 0.76 -4.38
N PHE A 338 -17.44 1.34 -3.20
CA PHE A 338 -17.64 0.62 -1.94
C PHE A 338 -19.11 0.34 -1.62
N GLY A 339 -20.04 0.60 -2.55
CA GLY A 339 -21.49 0.41 -2.37
C GLY A 339 -22.23 1.59 -1.74
N SER A 340 -23.55 1.65 -1.92
CA SER A 340 -24.44 2.66 -1.33
C SER A 340 -24.97 2.26 0.04
N THR A 341 -25.54 3.22 0.76
CA THR A 341 -26.35 3.00 1.95
C THR A 341 -27.86 2.91 1.62
N LYS A 342 -28.66 2.29 2.50
CA LYS A 342 -30.13 2.35 2.46
C LYS A 342 -30.62 3.46 3.40
N THR A 343 -31.31 4.46 2.86
CA THR A 343 -32.05 5.48 3.63
C THR A 343 -33.50 5.04 3.86
N ASN A 344 -33.74 3.98 4.65
CA ASN A 344 -35.12 3.65 5.07
C ASN A 344 -35.26 3.69 6.59
N LEU A 345 -36.28 4.42 7.05
CA LEU A 345 -36.74 4.73 8.42
C LEU A 345 -36.99 3.51 9.35
N LYS A 346 -36.62 2.29 8.94
CA LYS A 346 -36.73 1.04 9.74
C LYS A 346 -35.38 0.55 10.30
N GLY A 347 -34.40 1.44 10.47
CA GLY A 347 -33.18 1.18 11.25
C GLY A 347 -32.20 0.13 10.68
N LYS A 348 -32.25 -0.20 9.37
CA LYS A 348 -31.30 -1.12 8.72
C LYS A 348 -30.32 -0.38 7.81
N PHE A 349 -29.23 0.11 8.41
CA PHE A 349 -28.13 0.87 7.78
C PHE A 349 -27.13 0.02 6.96
N CYS A 350 -27.50 -1.17 6.51
CA CYS A 350 -26.57 -2.03 5.78
C CYS A 350 -26.17 -1.43 4.43
N ILE A 351 -24.91 -1.65 4.02
CA ILE A 351 -24.50 -1.46 2.62
C ILE A 351 -25.46 -2.22 1.70
N LYS A 352 -26.08 -1.50 0.77
CA LYS A 352 -27.16 -1.99 -0.11
C LYS A 352 -26.63 -2.86 -1.24
N ASP A 353 -25.56 -2.41 -1.89
CA ASP A 353 -25.08 -2.96 -3.15
C ASP A 353 -23.54 -2.95 -3.23
N GLY A 354 -23.02 -3.42 -4.36
CA GLY A 354 -21.60 -3.46 -4.64
C GLY A 354 -20.80 -4.52 -3.87
N PRO A 355 -19.46 -4.44 -3.96
CA PRO A 355 -18.57 -5.55 -3.61
C PRO A 355 -18.47 -5.84 -2.10
N PHE A 356 -18.94 -4.92 -1.26
CA PHE A 356 -18.92 -5.01 0.20
C PHE A 356 -20.31 -5.20 0.83
N ARG A 357 -21.36 -5.42 0.01
CA ARG A 357 -22.71 -5.74 0.51
C ARG A 357 -22.75 -7.08 1.24
N TRP A 358 -23.75 -7.26 2.09
CA TRP A 358 -24.04 -8.57 2.66
C TRP A 358 -24.75 -9.50 1.64
N PRO A 359 -24.50 -10.83 1.66
CA PRO A 359 -23.47 -11.56 2.40
C PRO A 359 -22.12 -11.65 1.66
N VAL A 360 -21.95 -10.87 0.58
CA VAL A 360 -20.79 -10.91 -0.34
C VAL A 360 -19.47 -10.59 0.34
N PHE A 361 -19.47 -9.70 1.32
CA PHE A 361 -18.33 -9.43 2.19
C PHE A 361 -18.76 -9.53 3.64
N LYS A 362 -17.93 -10.21 4.43
CA LYS A 362 -18.12 -10.37 5.87
C LYS A 362 -16.90 -9.79 6.56
N LEU A 363 -17.13 -8.99 7.60
CA LEU A 363 -16.03 -8.57 8.46
C LEU A 363 -15.36 -9.81 9.07
N PRO A 364 -14.03 -9.81 9.25
CA PRO A 364 -13.34 -10.90 9.93
C PRO A 364 -14.00 -11.19 11.28
N GLN A 365 -14.41 -12.44 11.51
CA GLN A 365 -14.91 -12.88 12.82
C GLN A 365 -13.75 -12.93 13.81
N PHE A 366 -13.95 -12.29 14.96
CA PHE A 366 -13.00 -12.34 16.06
C PHE A 366 -13.25 -13.60 16.88
N PHE A 367 -12.25 -14.47 17.01
CA PHE A 367 -12.27 -15.47 18.07
C PHE A 367 -11.79 -14.80 19.37
N VAL A 368 -12.73 -14.21 20.12
CA VAL A 368 -12.50 -13.55 21.42
C VAL A 368 -12.30 -14.56 22.56
N ASN A 369 -11.68 -15.72 22.32
CA ASN A 369 -11.41 -16.69 23.39
C ASN A 369 -10.05 -16.46 24.08
N LYS A 370 -9.23 -15.52 23.59
CA LYS A 370 -7.89 -15.21 24.13
C LYS A 370 -7.57 -13.71 24.15
N ILE A 371 -8.49 -12.88 24.62
CA ILE A 371 -8.08 -11.59 25.18
C ILE A 371 -8.00 -11.82 26.69
N ASN A 372 -6.78 -12.02 27.20
CA ASN A 372 -6.56 -12.09 28.64
C ASN A 372 -7.06 -10.77 29.27
N ASN A 373 -7.63 -10.84 30.47
CA ASN A 373 -8.25 -9.70 31.16
C ASN A 373 -7.34 -8.47 31.34
N THR A 374 -6.03 -8.62 31.15
CA THR A 374 -5.03 -7.55 31.16
C THR A 374 -4.95 -6.76 29.84
N GLU A 375 -5.20 -7.36 28.68
CA GLU A 375 -5.22 -6.66 27.37
C GLU A 375 -6.57 -5.95 27.10
N ARG A 376 -7.60 -6.32 27.86
CA ARG A 376 -8.94 -5.70 27.87
C ARG A 376 -8.97 -4.25 28.36
N ARG A 377 -7.98 -3.82 29.15
CA ARG A 377 -7.96 -2.50 29.79
C ARG A 377 -7.35 -1.37 28.94
N ASN A 378 -6.57 -1.68 27.89
CA ASN A 378 -5.63 -0.69 27.32
C ASN A 378 -5.84 -0.32 25.83
N GLY A 379 -7.02 -0.56 25.23
CA GLY A 379 -7.24 0.03 23.91
C GLY A 379 -8.59 -0.16 23.23
N ALA A 380 -9.35 -1.22 23.52
CA ALA A 380 -10.67 -1.41 22.89
C ALA A 380 -11.83 -0.78 23.68
N CYS A 381 -11.67 -0.67 25.00
CA CYS A 381 -12.57 0.00 25.92
C CYS A 381 -11.70 0.78 26.92
N PRO A 382 -11.45 2.08 26.71
CA PRO A 382 -10.44 2.83 27.47
C PRO A 382 -10.88 3.20 28.90
N ASP A 383 -12.06 2.78 29.35
CA ASP A 383 -12.67 3.26 30.59
C ASP A 383 -12.64 2.23 31.72
N THR A 384 -12.18 2.63 32.91
CA THR A 384 -12.18 1.86 34.15
C THR A 384 -13.57 1.79 34.81
N ASN A 385 -14.54 2.59 34.33
CA ASN A 385 -15.92 2.51 34.79
C ASN A 385 -16.60 1.22 34.30
N ALA A 386 -16.92 0.33 35.24
CA ALA A 386 -17.48 -1.00 34.97
C ALA A 386 -18.77 -0.98 34.11
N LYS A 387 -19.61 0.06 34.23
CA LYS A 387 -20.85 0.17 33.43
C LYS A 387 -20.58 0.57 31.98
N ILE A 388 -19.62 1.47 31.75
CA ILE A 388 -19.20 1.91 30.41
C ILE A 388 -18.41 0.77 29.73
N TYR A 389 -17.55 0.10 30.49
CA TYR A 389 -16.83 -1.10 30.07
C TYR A 389 -17.78 -2.22 29.63
N GLN A 390 -18.81 -2.58 30.42
CA GLN A 390 -19.80 -3.59 30.03
C GLN A 390 -20.59 -3.19 28.78
N LYS A 391 -20.94 -1.90 28.64
CA LYS A 391 -21.62 -1.38 27.44
C LYS A 391 -20.73 -1.46 26.20
N CYS A 392 -19.44 -1.18 26.36
CA CYS A 392 -18.42 -1.32 25.33
C CYS A 392 -18.19 -2.80 24.96
N ASP A 393 -17.92 -3.70 25.92
CA ASP A 393 -17.76 -5.15 25.68
C ASP A 393 -18.97 -5.77 24.98
N ARG A 394 -20.19 -5.37 25.37
CA ARG A 394 -21.43 -5.80 24.69
C ARG A 394 -21.52 -5.28 23.25
N LYS A 395 -21.06 -4.05 22.97
CA LYS A 395 -20.95 -3.52 21.60
C LYS A 395 -19.88 -4.25 20.80
N LEU A 396 -18.73 -4.56 21.40
CA LEU A 396 -17.66 -5.36 20.79
C LEU A 396 -18.18 -6.72 20.34
N ARG A 397 -18.84 -7.48 21.23
CA ARG A 397 -19.44 -8.77 20.89
C ARG A 397 -20.44 -8.68 19.73
N LYS A 398 -21.19 -7.57 19.60
CA LYS A 398 -22.11 -7.33 18.46
C LYS A 398 -21.39 -6.96 17.15
N VAL A 399 -20.24 -6.31 17.20
CA VAL A 399 -19.38 -6.06 16.02
C VAL A 399 -18.79 -7.37 15.48
N PHE A 400 -18.55 -8.34 16.36
CA PHE A 400 -17.85 -9.58 16.04
C PHE A 400 -18.74 -10.74 15.60
N ASN A 401 -20.06 -10.59 15.71
CA ASN A 401 -21.00 -11.50 15.08
C ASN A 401 -21.08 -11.20 13.56
N PRO A 402 -21.17 -12.22 12.69
CA PRO A 402 -21.30 -12.01 11.26
C PRO A 402 -22.56 -11.19 10.94
N ARG A 403 -22.35 -9.95 10.50
CA ARG A 403 -23.40 -9.01 10.09
C ARG A 403 -22.94 -8.19 8.88
N CYS A 404 -23.88 -7.45 8.30
CA CYS A 404 -23.57 -6.47 7.27
C CYS A 404 -22.72 -5.31 7.84
N ILE A 405 -21.95 -4.65 6.97
CA ILE A 405 -21.33 -3.35 7.26
C ILE A 405 -22.43 -2.29 7.31
N LEU A 406 -22.38 -1.44 8.33
CA LEU A 406 -23.32 -0.35 8.54
C LEU A 406 -22.75 0.99 8.08
N ARG A 407 -23.57 1.77 7.36
CA ARG A 407 -23.31 3.18 7.01
C ARG A 407 -24.54 4.00 7.39
N SER A 408 -24.36 4.89 8.36
CA SER A 408 -25.42 5.77 8.86
C SER A 408 -24.88 7.18 8.87
N VAL A 409 -25.49 8.07 8.09
CA VAL A 409 -25.09 9.48 8.09
C VAL A 409 -25.39 10.11 9.45
N SER A 410 -24.49 10.96 9.93
CA SER A 410 -24.78 11.85 11.06
C SER A 410 -25.66 13.03 10.61
N HIS A 411 -26.16 13.84 11.55
CA HIS A 411 -27.10 14.92 11.29
C HIS A 411 -26.63 16.02 10.30
N ASN A 412 -25.33 16.09 9.96
CA ASN A 412 -24.79 17.21 9.17
C ASN A 412 -24.31 16.88 7.76
N GLU A 413 -24.11 15.59 7.42
CA GLU A 413 -23.61 15.04 6.12
C GLU A 413 -22.40 15.73 5.45
N LYS A 414 -21.71 16.62 6.17
CA LYS A 414 -20.70 17.52 5.60
C LYS A 414 -19.28 17.08 5.92
N THR A 415 -18.34 17.42 5.08
CA THR A 415 -16.91 17.35 5.43
C THR A 415 -16.30 18.75 5.29
N PRO A 416 -15.03 18.99 5.65
CA PRO A 416 -14.39 20.26 5.33
C PRO A 416 -14.45 20.52 3.82
N SER A 417 -14.83 21.74 3.44
CA SER A 417 -14.93 22.12 2.04
C SER A 417 -13.55 22.24 1.37
N TYR A 418 -13.53 22.11 0.05
CA TYR A 418 -12.33 22.36 -0.75
C TYR A 418 -11.72 23.73 -0.43
N GLU A 419 -12.54 24.77 -0.39
CA GLU A 419 -12.10 26.14 -0.11
C GLU A 419 -11.47 26.29 1.29
N LYS A 420 -12.15 25.79 2.33
CA LYS A 420 -11.62 25.84 3.71
C LYS A 420 -10.27 25.12 3.79
N THR A 421 -10.20 23.92 3.21
CA THR A 421 -9.00 23.08 3.21
C THR A 421 -7.85 23.75 2.43
N TYR A 422 -8.15 24.30 1.25
CA TYR A 422 -7.19 25.02 0.41
C TYR A 422 -6.62 26.24 1.14
N ARG A 423 -7.49 27.08 1.73
CA ARG A 423 -7.09 28.31 2.43
C ARG A 423 -6.10 28.02 3.56
N ILE A 424 -6.40 27.05 4.42
CA ILE A 424 -5.54 26.68 5.55
C ILE A 424 -4.18 26.17 5.07
N LEU A 425 -4.14 25.39 3.98
CA LEU A 425 -2.90 24.81 3.47
C LEU A 425 -2.04 25.77 2.64
N HIS A 426 -2.59 26.89 2.19
CA HIS A 426 -1.87 27.89 1.39
C HIS A 426 -1.54 29.17 2.16
N ASP A 427 -2.17 29.42 3.31
CA ASP A 427 -1.90 30.58 4.15
C ASP A 427 -0.54 30.46 4.86
N PRO A 428 0.45 31.33 4.56
CA PRO A 428 1.75 31.30 5.22
C PRO A 428 1.71 31.58 6.72
N LYS A 429 0.61 32.13 7.25
CA LYS A 429 0.40 32.37 8.68
C LYS A 429 -0.09 31.13 9.43
N THR A 430 -0.41 30.05 8.72
CA THR A 430 -0.85 28.80 9.36
C THR A 430 0.35 28.11 10.01
N THR A 431 0.34 28.07 11.34
CA THR A 431 1.34 27.35 12.13
C THR A 431 1.09 25.85 12.08
N PHE A 432 2.07 25.06 12.53
CA PHE A 432 1.91 23.60 12.55
C PHE A 432 0.77 23.17 13.49
N GLU A 433 0.59 23.86 14.61
CA GLU A 433 -0.45 23.57 15.61
C GLU A 433 -1.84 23.82 15.04
N LYS A 434 -2.05 24.95 14.35
CA LYS A 434 -3.31 25.25 13.66
C LYS A 434 -3.60 24.24 12.53
N PHE A 435 -2.56 23.87 11.78
CA PHE A 435 -2.67 22.84 10.76
C PHE A 435 -3.04 21.48 11.36
N GLU A 436 -2.32 21.04 12.40
CA GLU A 436 -2.55 19.77 13.09
C GLU A 436 -3.95 19.70 13.66
N GLU A 437 -4.40 20.74 14.36
CA GLU A 437 -5.72 20.81 14.97
C GLU A 437 -6.82 20.72 13.91
N PHE A 438 -6.71 21.48 12.82
CA PHE A 438 -7.63 21.40 11.70
C PHE A 438 -7.65 20.00 11.07
N ILE A 439 -6.50 19.36 10.92
CA ILE A 439 -6.45 17.99 10.40
C ILE A 439 -7.12 17.01 11.37
N ARG A 440 -6.78 17.05 12.65
CA ARG A 440 -7.25 16.08 13.66
C ARG A 440 -8.75 16.22 13.93
N ALA A 441 -9.24 17.45 14.08
CA ALA A 441 -10.64 17.72 14.42
C ALA A 441 -11.53 17.70 13.16
N ASP A 442 -11.24 18.54 12.18
CA ASP A 442 -12.12 18.73 11.03
C ASP A 442 -11.94 17.66 9.94
N CYS A 443 -10.70 17.37 9.53
CA CYS A 443 -10.45 16.46 8.41
C CYS A 443 -10.51 14.98 8.81
N HIS A 444 -10.23 14.68 10.07
CA HIS A 444 -10.16 13.32 10.59
C HIS A 444 -11.40 12.99 11.42
N ALA A 445 -11.56 13.57 12.63
CA ALA A 445 -12.64 13.19 13.54
C ALA A 445 -14.03 13.47 12.95
N SER A 446 -14.25 14.68 12.42
CA SER A 446 -15.54 15.04 11.82
C SER A 446 -15.90 14.17 10.62
N VAL A 447 -14.94 13.79 9.78
CA VAL A 447 -15.21 12.89 8.64
C VAL A 447 -15.59 11.49 9.09
N HIS A 448 -14.93 10.97 10.14
CA HIS A 448 -15.35 9.72 10.78
C HIS A 448 -16.79 9.79 11.27
N ASP A 449 -17.11 10.84 12.03
CA ASP A 449 -18.45 11.06 12.60
C ASP A 449 -19.53 11.18 11.52
N ASN A 450 -19.23 11.92 10.44
CA ASN A 450 -20.21 12.22 9.39
C ASN A 450 -20.45 11.06 8.42
N LEU A 451 -19.47 10.18 8.22
CA LEU A 451 -19.73 8.89 7.59
C LEU A 451 -20.57 7.99 8.51
N GLY A 452 -20.29 7.99 9.81
CA GLY A 452 -21.03 7.24 10.81
C GLY A 452 -21.14 5.74 10.52
N GLY A 453 -22.16 5.07 11.08
CA GLY A 453 -22.27 3.61 11.03
C GLY A 453 -21.03 2.93 11.65
N ASP A 454 -20.49 1.90 11.00
CA ASP A 454 -19.27 1.22 11.46
C ASP A 454 -18.01 2.08 11.30
N PHE A 455 -18.07 3.14 10.48
CA PHE A 455 -16.95 4.04 10.21
C PHE A 455 -16.76 5.13 11.27
N GLY A 456 -17.81 5.51 11.99
CA GLY A 456 -17.77 6.52 13.06
C GLY A 456 -17.35 5.99 14.43
N TYR A 457 -16.89 4.75 14.54
CA TYR A 457 -16.42 4.16 15.80
C TYR A 457 -14.97 3.68 15.67
N GLY A 458 -14.32 3.30 16.77
CA GLY A 458 -12.90 2.88 16.80
C GLY A 458 -12.54 1.68 15.93
N PHE A 459 -13.52 1.00 15.32
CA PHE A 459 -13.38 -0.13 14.41
C PHE A 459 -13.41 0.26 12.92
N SER A 460 -13.33 1.56 12.62
CA SER A 460 -13.32 2.08 11.26
C SER A 460 -12.27 1.43 10.35
N SER A 461 -11.12 1.02 10.90
CA SER A 461 -10.04 0.31 10.21
C SER A 461 -10.42 -1.06 9.61
N LEU A 462 -11.55 -1.64 10.03
CA LEU A 462 -12.11 -2.86 9.44
C LEU A 462 -12.70 -2.61 8.03
N LEU A 463 -12.92 -1.34 7.68
CA LEU A 463 -13.55 -0.92 6.44
C LEU A 463 -12.51 -0.45 5.42
N PRO A 464 -12.70 -0.73 4.11
CA PRO A 464 -11.72 -0.37 3.10
C PRO A 464 -11.56 1.15 2.93
N GLU A 465 -12.63 1.93 3.07
CA GLU A 465 -12.61 3.40 2.98
C GLU A 465 -11.68 4.08 4.01
N PHE A 466 -11.34 3.40 5.11
CA PHE A 466 -10.45 3.93 6.15
C PHE A 466 -9.09 4.30 5.59
N PHE A 467 -8.51 3.38 4.81
CA PHE A 467 -7.17 3.58 4.26
C PHE A 467 -7.14 4.68 3.20
N LEU A 468 -8.28 4.98 2.55
CA LEU A 468 -8.41 6.08 1.60
C LEU A 468 -8.50 7.43 2.30
N LEU A 469 -9.30 7.52 3.39
CA LEU A 469 -9.37 8.71 4.24
C LEU A 469 -7.99 9.02 4.83
N HIS A 470 -7.34 8.04 5.47
CA HIS A 470 -6.02 8.27 6.07
C HIS A 470 -4.91 8.49 5.04
N SER A 471 -5.07 8.03 3.80
CA SER A 471 -4.17 8.43 2.70
C SER A 471 -4.40 9.89 2.29
N MET A 472 -5.62 10.41 2.36
CA MET A 472 -5.88 11.84 2.15
C MET A 472 -5.26 12.68 3.27
N ILE A 473 -5.45 12.29 4.54
CA ILE A 473 -4.82 12.96 5.70
C ILE A 473 -3.29 12.99 5.57
N ASP A 474 -2.69 11.87 5.21
CA ASP A 474 -1.25 11.79 4.96
C ASP A 474 -0.80 12.65 3.76
N GLY A 475 -1.63 12.74 2.73
CA GLY A 475 -1.44 13.64 1.60
C GLY A 475 -1.43 15.12 2.00
N LEU A 476 -2.39 15.56 2.82
CA LEU A 476 -2.45 16.93 3.32
C LEU A 476 -1.22 17.26 4.18
N TRP A 477 -0.76 16.31 5.00
CA TRP A 477 0.50 16.46 5.74
C TRP A 477 1.71 16.58 4.83
N ALA A 478 1.84 15.72 3.82
CA ALA A 478 2.92 15.80 2.85
C ALA A 478 2.92 17.13 2.08
N PHE A 479 1.74 17.63 1.73
CA PHE A 479 1.57 18.94 1.10
C PHE A 479 2.06 20.07 2.02
N TYR A 480 1.62 20.08 3.28
CA TYR A 480 2.06 21.06 4.28
C TYR A 480 3.58 21.00 4.49
N GLN A 481 4.16 19.80 4.60
CA GLN A 481 5.61 19.61 4.75
C GLN A 481 6.41 20.19 3.58
N LYS A 482 5.92 19.99 2.34
CA LYS A 482 6.53 20.55 1.13
C LYS A 482 6.43 22.08 1.10
N ARG A 483 5.28 22.64 1.48
CA ARG A 483 5.02 24.08 1.43
C ARG A 483 5.74 24.84 2.55
N PHE A 484 5.80 24.28 3.75
CA PHE A 484 6.33 24.91 4.96
C PHE A 484 7.44 24.05 5.61
N PRO A 485 8.61 23.87 4.95
CA PRO A 485 9.66 22.97 5.41
C PRO A 485 10.34 23.40 6.73
N LYS A 486 10.27 24.69 7.09
CA LYS A 486 10.83 25.21 8.36
C LYS A 486 9.94 24.84 9.57
N HIS A 487 8.61 24.89 9.42
CA HIS A 487 7.65 24.63 10.50
C HIS A 487 7.49 23.13 10.78
N SER A 488 7.63 22.28 9.75
CA SER A 488 7.43 20.84 9.85
C SER A 488 8.55 20.08 10.59
N LYS A 489 9.76 20.64 10.67
CA LYS A 489 10.92 19.96 11.28
C LYS A 489 10.93 20.04 12.81
N LYS A 490 10.47 21.15 13.40
CA LYS A 490 10.62 21.43 14.85
C LYS A 490 9.89 20.41 15.75
N TRP A 491 8.71 19.93 15.33
CA TRP A 491 7.82 19.13 16.19
C TRP A 491 7.99 17.61 16.11
N LEU A 492 8.71 17.10 15.10
CA LEU A 492 8.66 15.67 14.75
C LEU A 492 10.00 14.93 14.91
N HIS A 493 11.10 15.62 15.27
CA HIS A 493 12.46 15.07 15.24
C HIS A 493 12.97 14.43 16.55
N ASP A 494 12.11 14.12 17.53
CA ASP A 494 12.54 13.26 18.64
C ASP A 494 12.90 11.85 18.12
N LYS A 495 14.21 11.62 17.93
CA LYS A 495 14.78 10.37 17.40
C LYS A 495 14.65 9.20 18.37
N LYS A 496 14.39 9.45 19.67
CA LYS A 496 14.25 8.41 20.70
C LYS A 496 12.83 7.86 20.77
N ARG A 497 11.82 8.63 20.35
CA ARG A 497 10.41 8.19 20.38
C ARG A 497 10.11 7.08 19.38
N ARG A 498 9.40 6.06 19.86
CA ARG A 498 8.84 4.95 19.08
C ARG A 498 7.38 5.22 18.79
N ILE A 499 6.91 4.73 17.64
CA ILE A 499 5.49 4.77 17.29
C ILE A 499 4.72 3.90 18.30
N VAL A 500 3.60 4.41 18.80
CA VAL A 500 2.72 3.66 19.71
C VAL A 500 2.37 2.27 19.15
N GLY A 501 2.46 1.24 19.99
CA GLY A 501 2.25 -0.16 19.59
C GLY A 501 3.39 -0.82 18.80
N TYR A 502 4.51 -0.13 18.55
CA TYR A 502 5.61 -0.66 17.76
C TYR A 502 7.01 -0.33 18.31
N HIS A 503 7.99 -1.17 17.97
CA HIS A 503 9.40 -0.91 18.28
C HIS A 503 10.10 0.04 17.29
N THR A 504 9.42 0.44 16.20
CA THR A 504 10.02 1.27 15.15
C THR A 504 10.11 2.73 15.58
N PRO A 505 11.24 3.41 15.35
CA PRO A 505 11.37 4.83 15.60
C PRO A 505 10.38 5.64 14.76
N ARG A 506 9.82 6.69 15.37
CA ARG A 506 8.84 7.59 14.74
C ARG A 506 9.44 8.35 13.55
N PHE A 507 10.69 8.78 13.66
CA PHE A 507 11.34 9.60 12.65
C PHE A 507 11.43 8.93 11.26
N TRP A 508 11.37 7.60 11.17
CA TRP A 508 11.32 6.89 9.87
C TRP A 508 10.04 7.09 9.09
N TYR A 509 9.02 7.70 9.68
CA TYR A 509 7.72 7.94 9.03
C TYR A 509 7.40 9.43 8.94
N VAL A 510 8.36 10.31 9.21
CA VAL A 510 8.19 11.76 9.11
C VAL A 510 8.47 12.25 7.70
N ASP A 511 9.56 11.80 7.09
CA ASP A 511 9.94 12.15 5.73
C ASP A 511 9.30 11.18 4.73
N ILE A 512 8.35 11.68 3.93
CA ILE A 512 7.63 10.89 2.92
C ILE A 512 8.53 10.41 1.77
N HIS A 513 9.71 11.01 1.61
CA HIS A 513 10.71 10.62 0.61
C HIS A 513 11.81 9.72 1.19
N ASN A 514 11.75 9.40 2.48
CA ASN A 514 12.69 8.51 3.15
C ASN A 514 12.02 7.66 4.23
N ILE A 515 11.02 6.87 3.81
CA ILE A 515 10.23 6.07 4.75
C ILE A 515 10.94 4.73 5.05
N GLU A 516 10.81 4.29 6.31
CA GLU A 516 11.47 3.10 6.86
C GLU A 516 13.00 3.16 6.76
N ARG A 517 13.71 2.07 7.12
CA ARG A 517 15.17 1.97 6.94
C ARG A 517 15.61 1.94 5.47
N CYS A 518 14.66 1.85 4.56
CA CYS A 518 14.90 1.52 3.16
C CYS A 518 14.80 2.70 2.22
N GLY A 519 14.33 3.86 2.68
CA GLY A 519 14.12 5.04 1.84
C GLY A 519 13.02 4.82 0.82
N LEU A 520 11.89 4.24 1.25
CA LEU A 520 10.69 4.16 0.43
C LEU A 520 10.17 5.58 0.16
N LYS A 521 9.77 5.85 -1.08
CA LYS A 521 9.25 7.14 -1.52
C LYS A 521 7.78 7.01 -1.88
N ILE A 522 6.94 7.86 -1.27
CA ILE A 522 5.54 8.04 -1.64
C ILE A 522 5.36 9.44 -2.19
N LYS A 523 4.43 9.60 -3.14
CA LYS A 523 3.91 10.91 -3.52
C LYS A 523 2.43 10.81 -3.83
N TYR A 524 1.77 11.95 -3.84
CA TYR A 524 0.36 12.09 -4.15
C TYR A 524 0.19 12.77 -5.51
N THR A 525 -0.81 12.38 -6.29
CA THR A 525 -1.30 13.21 -7.38
C THR A 525 -1.89 14.50 -6.84
N ASN A 526 -2.18 15.47 -7.70
CA ASN A 526 -2.64 16.79 -7.26
C ASN A 526 -3.86 16.70 -6.32
N LEU A 527 -3.67 17.14 -5.07
CA LEU A 527 -4.73 17.23 -4.07
C LEU A 527 -5.68 18.41 -4.34
N PHE A 528 -5.17 19.43 -5.06
CA PHE A 528 -5.84 20.68 -5.39
C PHE A 528 -5.75 20.97 -6.91
N PRO A 529 -6.53 20.26 -7.76
CA PRO A 529 -6.52 20.48 -9.21
C PRO A 529 -6.83 21.95 -9.58
N LYS A 530 -6.00 22.55 -10.44
CA LYS A 530 -6.06 23.98 -10.83
C LYS A 530 -7.39 24.43 -11.48
N LYS A 531 -8.23 23.50 -11.95
CA LYS A 531 -9.51 23.80 -12.62
C LYS A 531 -10.71 24.03 -11.68
N VAL A 532 -10.53 24.24 -10.37
CA VAL A 532 -11.62 24.80 -9.54
C VAL A 532 -11.60 26.32 -9.71
N ASN A 533 -12.23 26.81 -10.77
CA ASN A 533 -12.33 28.25 -11.04
C ASN A 533 -13.25 28.92 -10.01
N MET A 534 -12.68 29.38 -8.89
CA MET A 534 -13.44 29.96 -7.78
C MET A 534 -14.24 31.22 -8.15
N LYS A 535 -13.95 31.87 -9.29
CA LYS A 535 -14.70 33.05 -9.77
C LYS A 535 -16.12 32.74 -10.25
N LYS A 536 -16.44 31.51 -10.67
CA LYS A 536 -17.82 31.14 -11.06
C LYS A 536 -18.76 30.91 -9.86
N ILE A 537 -18.22 30.58 -8.68
CA ILE A 537 -19.02 30.33 -7.47
C ILE A 537 -19.54 31.65 -6.86
N HIS A 538 -18.76 32.74 -6.97
CA HIS A 538 -19.20 34.05 -6.45
C HIS A 538 -20.14 34.82 -7.37
N HIS A 539 -20.08 34.63 -8.70
CA HIS A 539 -20.92 35.40 -9.62
C HIS A 539 -22.38 34.93 -9.69
N HIS A 540 -22.68 33.68 -9.33
CA HIS A 540 -24.07 33.19 -9.24
C HIS A 540 -24.79 33.56 -7.93
N HIS A 541 -24.07 34.02 -6.90
CA HIS A 541 -24.71 34.47 -5.66
C HIS A 541 -25.39 35.84 -5.76
N HIS A 542 -25.11 36.63 -6.81
CA HIS A 542 -25.67 37.99 -6.96
C HIS A 542 -26.78 38.14 -8.02
N GLN A 543 -27.15 37.10 -8.77
CA GLN A 543 -28.17 37.21 -9.84
C GLN A 543 -29.43 36.35 -9.66
N HIS A 544 -29.64 35.70 -8.51
CA HIS A 544 -30.92 35.02 -8.23
C HIS A 544 -31.96 35.95 -7.61
N HIS A 545 -32.38 36.98 -8.37
CA HIS A 545 -33.71 37.55 -8.23
C HIS A 545 -34.34 37.66 -9.62
N LYS A 546 -35.52 37.05 -9.74
CA LYS A 546 -36.42 36.99 -10.92
C LYS A 546 -35.98 36.00 -12.00
N PHE A 547 -36.46 34.75 -11.88
CA PHE A 547 -37.27 34.10 -12.93
C PHE A 547 -38.07 32.98 -12.26
N LYS A 548 -39.38 33.22 -12.09
CA LYS A 548 -40.36 32.18 -11.72
C LYS A 548 -40.77 31.46 -13.00
N TYR A 549 -40.65 30.13 -13.01
CA TYR A 549 -41.40 29.26 -13.91
C TYR A 549 -42.23 28.30 -13.07
N HIS A 550 -43.56 28.33 -13.28
CA HIS A 550 -44.50 27.35 -12.76
C HIS A 550 -44.66 26.22 -13.79
N ASN A 551 -44.18 25.02 -13.45
CA ASN A 551 -44.91 23.76 -13.65
C ASN A 551 -44.20 22.64 -12.87
N GLY A 552 -44.99 21.75 -12.28
CA GLY A 552 -44.62 20.94 -11.12
C GLY A 552 -43.52 19.89 -11.31
N GLY A 553 -42.80 19.63 -10.21
CA GLY A 553 -42.07 18.39 -9.95
C GLY A 553 -40.56 18.41 -10.20
N ASN A 554 -39.79 18.76 -9.16
CA ASN A 554 -38.33 18.66 -9.00
C ASN A 554 -37.45 19.58 -9.87
N SER A 555 -36.98 20.68 -9.26
CA SER A 555 -35.88 21.50 -9.79
C SER A 555 -34.52 20.83 -9.55
N TYR A 556 -33.78 20.56 -10.61
CA TYR A 556 -32.38 20.17 -10.55
C TYR A 556 -31.49 21.43 -10.67
N ASP A 557 -30.58 21.63 -9.72
CA ASP A 557 -29.57 22.68 -9.78
C ASP A 557 -28.44 22.23 -10.73
N MET A 558 -28.26 22.96 -11.83
CA MET A 558 -27.40 22.59 -12.97
C MET A 558 -25.98 23.16 -12.85
N SER A 559 -25.57 23.61 -11.67
CA SER A 559 -24.29 24.31 -11.45
C SER A 559 -23.07 23.37 -11.29
N ASP A 560 -23.26 22.07 -11.11
CA ASP A 560 -22.18 21.10 -10.81
C ASP A 560 -21.68 20.27 -12.03
N GLN A 561 -22.24 20.47 -13.23
CA GLN A 561 -21.90 19.69 -14.43
C GLN A 561 -20.48 19.95 -14.99
N ILE A 562 -19.82 21.05 -14.60
CA ILE A 562 -18.50 21.44 -15.15
C ILE A 562 -17.33 20.63 -14.54
N LEU A 563 -17.57 19.86 -13.47
CA LEU A 563 -16.51 19.10 -12.80
C LEU A 563 -16.10 17.79 -13.51
N SER A 564 -16.91 17.25 -14.42
CA SER A 564 -16.66 15.95 -15.07
C SER A 564 -16.03 16.04 -16.46
N GLU A 565 -16.26 17.10 -17.22
CA GLU A 565 -15.81 17.17 -18.63
C GLU A 565 -14.33 17.58 -18.79
N GLY A 566 -13.69 18.08 -17.73
CA GLY A 566 -12.32 18.60 -17.79
C GLY A 566 -11.20 17.63 -17.41
N LEU A 567 -11.51 16.35 -17.13
CA LEU A 567 -10.56 15.35 -16.61
C LEU A 567 -9.92 14.45 -17.69
N GLU A 568 -10.43 14.45 -18.93
CA GLU A 568 -9.86 13.62 -20.01
C GLU A 568 -8.71 14.34 -20.76
N ASP A 569 -8.69 15.68 -20.77
CA ASP A 569 -7.63 16.47 -21.40
C ASP A 569 -6.91 17.35 -20.38
N ASN A 570 -5.78 16.83 -19.85
CA ASN A 570 -4.55 17.56 -19.51
C ASN A 570 -3.64 16.69 -18.63
N LEU A 571 -2.98 15.72 -19.26
CA LEU A 571 -1.79 15.06 -18.73
C LEU A 571 -0.50 15.80 -19.12
N TYR A 572 -0.49 17.14 -19.06
CA TYR A 572 0.74 17.92 -19.21
C TYR A 572 0.66 19.12 -18.28
N ASP A 573 1.49 19.13 -17.24
CA ASP A 573 1.86 20.39 -16.60
C ASP A 573 3.28 20.29 -16.00
N GLY A 574 4.11 21.25 -16.37
CA GLY A 574 5.54 21.34 -16.06
C GLY A 574 5.83 21.61 -14.59
N GLU A 575 6.96 21.09 -14.11
CA GLU A 575 7.65 21.70 -12.96
C GLU A 575 8.67 22.66 -13.57
N GLN A 576 8.49 23.97 -13.38
CA GLN A 576 9.60 24.91 -13.48
C GLN A 576 10.37 24.84 -12.16
N ASP A 577 11.64 24.46 -12.27
CA ASP A 577 12.61 24.53 -11.18
C ASP A 577 12.90 26.00 -10.85
N TYR A 578 12.85 26.32 -9.55
CA TYR A 578 13.48 27.52 -9.01
C TYR A 578 14.99 27.27 -8.99
N MET A 579 15.69 27.76 -10.02
CA MET A 579 17.14 27.96 -9.98
C MET A 579 17.46 29.28 -9.28
N ASN A 580 18.52 29.25 -8.48
CA ASN A 580 19.04 30.36 -7.69
C ASN A 580 19.28 31.61 -8.53
N LYS A 581 18.88 32.76 -7.99
CA LYS A 581 19.41 34.06 -8.37
C LYS A 581 20.81 34.18 -7.76
N GLU A 582 21.82 34.13 -8.61
CA GLU A 582 23.07 34.88 -8.49
C GLU A 582 23.67 34.93 -9.90
N ASP A 583 24.23 36.08 -10.26
CA ASP A 583 24.79 36.49 -11.55
C ASP A 583 23.82 37.08 -12.59
N LEU A 584 23.44 38.33 -12.32
CA LEU A 584 23.12 39.35 -13.32
C LEU A 584 24.41 40.13 -13.61
N ASN A 585 24.89 40.05 -14.86
CA ASN A 585 25.74 40.99 -15.62
C ASN A 585 26.21 40.18 -16.85
N GLN A 586 26.25 40.63 -18.09
CA GLN A 586 25.88 41.86 -18.81
C GLN A 586 26.03 41.46 -20.29
N ASP A 587 25.25 42.09 -21.17
CA ASP A 587 25.54 42.33 -22.60
C ASP A 587 25.58 41.12 -23.58
N LEU A 588 24.59 41.11 -24.49
CA LEU A 588 24.76 41.44 -25.93
C LEU A 588 23.61 40.84 -26.74
N PHE A 589 22.72 41.72 -27.20
CA PHE A 589 22.08 41.58 -28.50
C PHE A 589 23.09 42.03 -29.55
N ASP A 590 23.28 41.25 -30.61
CA ASP A 590 23.28 41.74 -31.99
C ASP A 590 23.27 40.55 -32.98
N ASP A 591 22.43 40.72 -33.99
CA ASP A 591 22.41 40.17 -35.35
C ASP A 591 22.24 38.66 -35.59
N PHE A 592 21.06 38.28 -36.12
CA PHE A 592 20.87 38.03 -37.55
C PHE A 592 19.34 37.94 -37.87
N ASP A 593 18.86 38.96 -38.58
CA ASP A 593 17.57 39.23 -39.27
C ASP A 593 16.22 39.06 -38.55
#